data_AF-A0A961ZYZ3-F1
#
_entry.id   AF-A0A961ZYZ3-F1
#
_cell.length_a   1.000
_cell.length_b   1.000
_cell.length_c   1.000
_cell.angle_alpha   90.00
_cell.angle_beta   90.00
_cell.angle_gamma   90.00
#
_symmetry.space_group_name_H-M   'P 1'
#
loop_
_entity.id
_entity.type
_entity.pdbx_description
1 polymer ?
#
loop_
_entity_poly.entity_id
_entity_poly.type
_entity_poly.pdbx_seq_one_letter_code
_entity_poly.pdbx_strand_id
1 'polypeptide(L)'
;MTALAGKRKTEMLALVGAVLGAVVVATPVSAQSNCKWYGATALKQQQQNEKLGCNLTGPEWHTDLSRHMSWCRRMPPDVWRASSQQRDQQLAACASKK
;
A
#
# COMPACT_ATOMS: atom_id res chain seq x y z
N MET A 1 15.49 -14.60 -34.21
CA MET A 1 15.70 -15.31 -32.93
C MET A 1 14.64 -14.74 -31.99
N THR A 2 13.61 -15.42 -31.49
CA THR A 2 13.35 -16.85 -31.25
C THR A 2 11.83 -17.01 -30.99
N ALA A 3 11.26 -18.17 -31.41
CA ALA A 3 10.12 -18.97 -30.91
C ALA A 3 8.87 -18.27 -30.29
N LEU A 4 7.63 -18.74 -30.49
CA LEU A 4 7.07 -20.05 -30.07
C LEU A 4 5.96 -20.46 -31.07
N ALA A 5 6.08 -21.54 -31.84
CA ALA A 5 5.85 -22.95 -31.49
C ALA A 5 4.41 -23.23 -30.99
N GLY A 6 3.58 -23.78 -31.89
CA GLY A 6 2.24 -24.28 -31.59
C GLY A 6 2.20 -25.78 -31.21
N LYS A 7 0.96 -26.28 -31.16
CA LYS A 7 0.48 -27.69 -30.97
C LYS A 7 0.36 -28.16 -29.51
N ARG A 8 -0.68 -28.91 -29.09
CA ARG A 8 -1.72 -29.68 -29.78
C ARG A 8 -3.04 -29.65 -28.99
N LYS A 9 -4.14 -29.68 -29.74
CA LYS A 9 -5.46 -30.19 -29.31
C LYS A 9 -5.30 -31.60 -28.76
N THR A 10 -5.76 -31.88 -27.54
CA THR A 10 -6.01 -33.24 -27.08
C THR A 10 -7.23 -33.23 -26.15
N GLU A 11 -8.34 -33.69 -26.72
CA GLU A 11 -9.40 -34.52 -26.12
C GLU A 11 -9.99 -34.08 -24.76
N MET A 12 -11.21 -33.56 -24.86
CA MET A 12 -12.23 -33.63 -23.81
C MET A 12 -12.41 -35.09 -23.37
N LEU A 13 -12.23 -35.38 -22.09
CA LEU A 13 -13.00 -36.40 -21.42
C LEU A 13 -13.82 -35.71 -20.34
N ALA A 14 -15.05 -35.36 -20.69
CA ALA A 14 -16.03 -34.81 -19.78
C ALA A 14 -16.45 -35.90 -18.79
N LEU A 15 -16.04 -35.77 -17.53
CA LEU A 15 -16.77 -36.37 -16.43
C LEU A 15 -17.75 -35.33 -15.93
N VAL A 16 -19.01 -35.55 -16.27
CA VAL A 16 -20.17 -34.87 -15.71
C VAL A 16 -20.15 -35.10 -14.20
N GLY A 17 -19.94 -34.04 -13.42
CA GLY A 17 -19.99 -34.06 -11.96
C GLY A 17 -20.42 -32.69 -11.44
N ALA A 18 -21.71 -32.57 -11.15
CA ALA A 18 -22.42 -31.50 -10.43
C ALA A 18 -21.67 -30.18 -10.17
N VAL A 19 -22.14 -29.11 -10.81
CA VAL A 19 -21.72 -27.73 -10.55
C VAL A 19 -22.24 -27.29 -9.18
N LEU A 20 -21.54 -27.64 -8.10
CA LEU A 20 -21.70 -27.00 -6.80
C LEU A 20 -20.89 -25.71 -6.83
N GLY A 21 -21.56 -24.60 -7.13
CA GLY A 21 -20.97 -23.27 -7.27
C GLY A 21 -20.15 -22.90 -6.04
N ALA A 22 -18.83 -22.79 -6.21
CA ALA A 22 -17.96 -22.18 -5.22
C ALA A 22 -18.23 -20.66 -5.22
N VAL A 23 -19.15 -20.23 -4.35
CA VAL A 23 -19.30 -18.81 -4.03
C VAL A 23 -18.03 -18.40 -3.28
N VAL A 24 -17.07 -17.84 -4.00
CA VAL A 24 -15.93 -17.15 -3.39
C VAL A 24 -16.46 -15.89 -2.72
N VAL A 25 -16.82 -16.02 -1.45
CA VAL A 25 -17.13 -14.86 -0.61
C VAL A 25 -15.80 -14.13 -0.39
N ALA A 26 -15.59 -13.05 -1.13
CA ALA A 26 -14.51 -12.12 -0.88
C ALA A 26 -14.73 -11.53 0.52
N THR A 27 -14.00 -12.04 1.52
CA THR A 27 -14.02 -11.43 2.85
C THR A 27 -13.43 -10.04 2.71
N PRO A 28 -14.10 -8.98 3.20
CA PRO A 28 -13.46 -7.69 3.29
C PRO A 28 -12.32 -7.86 4.30
N VAL A 29 -11.08 -7.84 3.84
CA VAL A 29 -9.93 -7.65 4.73
C VAL A 29 -10.23 -6.37 5.49
N SER A 30 -10.52 -6.47 6.78
CA SER A 30 -10.88 -5.28 7.56
C SER A 30 -9.67 -4.35 7.48
N ALA A 31 -9.84 -3.18 6.88
CA ALA A 31 -8.77 -2.20 6.67
C ALA A 31 -8.17 -1.65 7.97
N GLN A 32 -8.68 -2.08 9.13
CA GLN A 32 -8.40 -1.50 10.43
C GLN A 32 -7.08 -1.97 11.08
N SER A 33 -6.29 -2.84 10.45
CA SER A 33 -4.97 -3.27 10.97
C SER A 33 -3.77 -2.46 10.45
N ASN A 34 -3.92 -1.57 9.46
CA ASN A 34 -2.78 -0.87 8.84
C ASN A 34 -2.50 0.56 9.34
N CYS A 35 -3.42 1.16 10.11
CA CYS A 35 -3.21 2.53 10.60
C CYS A 35 -2.14 2.67 11.69
N LYS A 36 -1.87 1.59 12.46
CA LYS A 36 -0.73 1.56 13.38
C LYS A 36 0.58 1.65 12.61
N TRP A 37 0.68 0.91 11.49
CA TRP A 37 1.85 0.96 10.61
C TRP A 37 1.99 2.35 9.99
N TYR A 38 0.93 2.89 9.37
CA TYR A 38 0.95 4.23 8.77
C TYR A 38 1.39 5.28 9.80
N GLY A 39 0.80 5.26 11.00
CA GLY A 39 1.11 6.22 12.05
C GLY A 39 2.59 6.19 12.47
N ALA A 40 3.14 4.99 12.69
CA ALA A 40 4.54 4.83 13.04
C ALA A 40 5.48 5.26 11.90
N THR A 41 5.14 4.91 10.66
CA THR A 41 5.90 5.31 9.46
C THR A 41 5.91 6.83 9.30
N ALA A 42 4.74 7.47 9.35
CA ALA A 42 4.61 8.92 9.22
C ALA A 42 5.37 9.67 10.33
N LEU A 43 5.32 9.17 11.57
CA LEU A 43 6.10 9.73 12.67
C LEU A 43 7.61 9.62 12.43
N LYS A 44 8.10 8.44 12.02
CA LYS A 44 9.53 8.23 11.73
C LYS A 44 10.00 9.14 10.59
N GLN A 45 9.18 9.25 9.55
CA GLN A 45 9.49 10.13 8.43
C GLN A 45 9.45 11.62 8.86
N GLN A 46 8.59 12.05 9.79
CA GLN A 46 8.67 13.40 10.38
C GLN A 46 9.98 13.60 11.15
N GLN A 47 10.40 12.62 11.96
CA GLN A 47 11.68 12.70 12.65
C GLN A 47 12.85 12.79 11.66
N GLN A 48 12.75 12.11 10.51
CA GLN A 48 13.74 12.25 9.43
C GLN A 48 13.72 13.64 8.79
N ASN A 49 12.53 14.22 8.55
CA ASN A 49 12.37 15.61 8.07
C ASN A 49 13.09 16.60 8.99
N GLU A 50 12.90 16.47 10.31
CA GLU A 50 13.58 17.28 11.33
C GLU A 50 15.09 17.04 11.37
N LYS A 51 15.51 15.77 11.42
CA LYS A 51 16.92 15.37 11.49
C LYS A 51 17.71 15.87 10.28
N LEU A 52 17.12 15.79 9.09
CA LEU A 52 17.74 16.27 7.87
C LEU A 52 17.54 17.78 7.69
N GLY A 53 16.72 18.47 8.48
CA GLY A 53 16.40 19.87 8.24
C GLY A 53 15.84 20.11 6.83
N CYS A 54 14.90 19.26 6.41
CA CYS A 54 14.26 19.36 5.09
C CYS A 54 13.22 20.48 5.01
N ASN A 55 12.78 20.99 6.16
CA ASN A 55 11.76 22.04 6.28
C ASN A 55 10.43 21.69 5.57
N LEU A 56 10.08 20.41 5.48
CA LEU A 56 8.75 19.99 5.02
C LEU A 56 7.73 20.36 6.10
N THR A 57 6.63 21.00 5.69
CA THR A 57 5.61 21.56 6.59
C THR A 57 4.22 21.18 6.09
N GLY A 58 3.21 21.30 6.95
CA GLY A 58 1.83 20.95 6.64
C GLY A 58 1.23 19.97 7.66
N PRO A 59 -0.08 19.71 7.59
CA PRO A 59 -0.77 18.81 8.52
C PRO A 59 -0.25 17.36 8.50
N GLU A 60 0.43 16.95 7.42
CA GLU A 60 1.04 15.64 7.23
C GLU A 60 2.45 15.49 7.86
N TRP A 61 3.06 16.61 8.27
CA TRP A 61 4.39 16.69 8.89
C TRP A 61 4.25 17.11 10.36
N HIS A 62 3.82 16.18 11.20
CA HIS A 62 3.62 16.38 12.65
C HIS A 62 4.26 15.26 13.47
N THR A 63 4.73 15.57 14.68
CA THR A 63 5.35 14.64 15.62
C THR A 63 4.36 13.84 16.48
N ASP A 64 3.06 13.91 16.17
CA ASP A 64 2.00 13.30 16.98
C ASP A 64 1.47 12.04 16.28
N LEU A 65 1.79 10.89 16.88
CA LEU A 65 1.35 9.57 16.40
C LEU A 65 -0.18 9.46 16.34
N SER A 66 -0.89 10.01 17.32
CA SER A 66 -2.35 9.91 17.42
C SER A 66 -3.03 10.66 16.27
N ARG A 67 -2.47 11.79 15.84
CA ARG A 67 -2.96 12.53 14.66
C ARG A 67 -2.84 11.70 13.39
N HIS A 68 -1.68 11.06 13.15
CA HIS A 68 -1.48 10.19 11.99
C HIS A 68 -2.45 9.01 11.98
N MET A 69 -2.60 8.35 13.13
CA MET A 69 -3.53 7.22 13.27
C MET A 69 -4.99 7.65 13.09
N SER A 70 -5.38 8.81 13.64
CA SER A 70 -6.73 9.35 13.53
C SER A 70 -7.09 9.74 12.10
N TRP A 71 -6.15 10.33 11.37
CA TRP A 71 -6.32 10.62 9.94
C TRP A 71 -6.46 9.34 9.13
N CYS A 72 -5.57 8.36 9.32
CA CYS A 72 -5.64 7.09 8.59
C CYS A 72 -6.98 6.36 8.76
N ARG A 73 -7.54 6.36 9.98
CA ARG A 73 -8.84 5.72 10.25
C ARG A 73 -10.01 6.31 9.47
N ARG A 74 -9.87 7.53 8.96
CA ARG A 74 -10.89 8.25 8.18
C ARG A 74 -10.66 8.14 6.67
N MET A 75 -9.55 7.54 6.25
CA MET A 75 -9.11 7.51 4.86
C MET A 75 -9.14 6.10 4.29
N PRO A 76 -9.52 5.94 3.01
CA PRO A 76 -9.36 4.69 2.28
C PRO A 76 -7.89 4.23 2.24
N PRO A 77 -7.62 2.91 2.14
CA PRO A 77 -6.26 2.38 2.12
C PRO A 77 -5.32 2.95 1.07
N ASP A 78 -5.83 3.24 -0.12
CA ASP A 78 -5.09 3.85 -1.22
C ASP A 78 -4.60 5.26 -0.88
N VAL A 79 -5.41 6.04 -0.16
CA VAL A 79 -5.09 7.42 0.21
C VAL A 79 -3.92 7.45 1.21
N TRP A 80 -3.98 6.67 2.29
CA TRP A 80 -2.87 6.67 3.26
C TRP A 80 -1.62 5.99 2.72
N ARG A 81 -1.74 5.02 1.79
CA ARG A 81 -0.59 4.44 1.08
C ARG A 81 0.10 5.47 0.19
N ALA A 82 -0.69 6.20 -0.60
CA ALA A 82 -0.17 7.27 -1.46
C ALA A 82 0.53 8.37 -0.65
N SER A 83 -0.07 8.78 0.48
CA SER A 83 0.55 9.73 1.42
C SER A 83 1.91 9.22 1.93
N SER A 84 2.00 7.97 2.38
CA SER A 84 3.27 7.38 2.86
C SER A 84 4.35 7.40 1.77
N GLN A 85 3.99 7.06 0.52
CA GLN A 85 4.92 7.03 -0.60
C GLN A 85 5.36 8.43 -1.04
N GLN A 86 4.44 9.39 -1.07
CA GLN A 86 4.76 10.80 -1.35
C GLN A 86 5.76 11.35 -0.34
N ARG A 87 5.58 11.01 0.94
CA ARG A 87 6.50 11.41 2.01
C ARG A 87 7.91 10.83 1.82
N ASP A 88 8.02 9.57 1.41
CA ASP A 88 9.31 8.96 1.06
C ASP A 88 9.99 9.71 -0.09
N GLN A 89 9.23 10.08 -1.13
CA GLN A 89 9.75 10.84 -2.28
C GLN A 89 10.25 12.22 -1.86
N GLN A 90 9.50 12.95 -1.03
CA GLN A 90 9.89 14.26 -0.52
C GLN A 90 11.17 14.19 0.33
N LEU A 91 11.28 13.18 1.19
CA LEU A 91 12.49 12.96 1.99
C LEU A 91 13.69 12.54 1.15
N ALA A 92 13.50 11.68 0.15
CA ALA A 92 14.57 11.29 -0.77
C ALA A 92 15.08 12.51 -1.57
N ALA A 93 14.17 13.34 -2.06
CA ALA A 93 14.52 14.57 -2.78
C ALA A 93 15.21 15.63 -1.89
N CYS A 94 14.93 15.63 -0.59
CA CYS A 94 15.68 16.45 0.36
C CYS A 94 17.07 15.87 0.63
N ALA A 95 17.15 14.55 0.89
CA ALA A 95 18.40 13.88 1.20
C ALA A 95 19.42 13.97 0.07
N SER A 96 18.97 14.01 -1.20
CA SER A 96 19.86 14.20 -2.35
C SER A 96 20.47 15.59 -2.48
N LYS A 97 20.01 16.56 -1.67
CA LYS A 97 20.53 17.94 -1.63
C LYS A 97 21.47 18.20 -0.44
N LYS A 98 21.73 17.18 0.38
CA LYS A 98 22.64 17.23 1.52
C LYS A 98 24.00 16.68 1.13
#